data_AF-A0AAU8DWX8-F1
#
_entry.id   AF-A0AAU8DWX8-F1
#
_cell.length_a   1.000
_cell.length_b   1.000
_cell.length_c   1.000
_cell.angle_alpha   90.00
_cell.angle_beta   90.00
_cell.angle_gamma   90.00
#
_symmetry.space_group_name_H-M   'P 1'
#
loop_
_entity.id
_entity.type
_entity.pdbx_description
1 polymer ?
#
loop_
_entity_poly.entity_id
_entity_poly.type
_entity_poly.pdbx_seq_one_letter_code
_entity_poly.pdbx_strand_id
1 'polypeptide(L)'
;MTPTRTYRSAAVLGVAGGVLGILAGLVQLSFGSRIGTWGGQKTDPVGLGLLTMMLGAVAVASALVLVGGRRRSPTLPSPERRAGVSAGLGIPALLCFTTVGSLWYLPGIVLLTATVLIVLAGDRHALRAAIASDWLSALLTLLGAFVLMMALTAAPVTTIVGVIGGLVVMTGAWLPVRRPVRMLLVAAGTLPFAVLTWWTLLTPALAVLALVVAAAASTSPAALTRSRPRAPAAV
;
A
#
# COMPACT_ATOMS: atom_id res chain seq x y z
N MET A 1 -24.80 10.74 -7.95
CA MET A 1 -23.56 10.78 -8.78
C MET A 1 -23.42 9.47 -9.53
N THR A 2 -23.07 9.48 -10.82
CA THR A 2 -22.79 8.23 -11.54
C THR A 2 -21.50 7.58 -11.03
N PRO A 3 -21.37 6.24 -11.01
CA PRO A 3 -20.17 5.55 -10.53
C PRO A 3 -18.87 6.08 -11.14
N THR A 4 -18.91 6.41 -12.43
CA THR A 4 -17.77 6.95 -13.18
C THR A 4 -17.33 8.34 -12.71
N ARG A 5 -18.25 9.20 -12.27
CA ARG A 5 -17.92 10.49 -11.64
C ARG A 5 -17.32 10.27 -10.26
N THR A 6 -17.87 9.34 -9.47
CA THR A 6 -17.36 9.04 -8.13
C THR A 6 -15.91 8.53 -8.16
N TYR A 7 -15.57 7.61 -9.07
CA TYR A 7 -14.18 7.16 -9.22
C TYR A 7 -13.22 8.26 -9.67
N ARG A 8 -13.69 9.23 -10.46
CA ARG A 8 -12.89 10.40 -10.84
C ARG A 8 -12.60 11.27 -9.63
N SER A 9 -13.62 11.58 -8.83
CA SER A 9 -13.45 12.34 -7.59
C SER A 9 -12.52 11.61 -6.62
N ALA A 10 -12.69 10.30 -6.46
CA ALA A 10 -11.81 9.49 -5.62
C ALA A 10 -10.35 9.49 -6.11
N ALA A 11 -10.11 9.42 -7.43
CA ALA A 11 -8.76 9.50 -7.98
C ALA A 11 -8.12 10.87 -7.74
N VAL A 12 -8.87 11.97 -7.94
CA VAL A 12 -8.38 13.33 -7.68
C VAL A 12 -8.06 13.51 -6.20
N LEU A 13 -8.96 13.09 -5.30
CA LEU A 13 -8.73 13.13 -3.87
C LEU A 13 -7.53 12.24 -3.48
N GLY A 14 -7.40 11.05 -4.06
CA GLY A 14 -6.27 10.15 -3.81
C GLY A 14 -4.93 10.79 -4.19
N VAL A 15 -4.85 11.44 -5.36
CA VAL A 15 -3.65 12.17 -5.78
C VAL A 15 -3.40 13.36 -4.86
N ALA A 16 -4.41 14.18 -4.58
CA ALA A 16 -4.28 15.35 -3.72
C ALA A 16 -3.82 14.97 -2.30
N GLY A 17 -4.47 13.97 -1.69
CA GLY A 17 -4.10 13.46 -0.37
C GLY A 17 -2.71 12.84 -0.35
N GLY A 18 -2.32 12.11 -1.40
CA GLY A 18 -0.98 11.55 -1.53
C GLY A 18 0.11 12.61 -1.67
N VAL A 19 -0.13 13.64 -2.49
CA VAL A 19 0.80 14.79 -2.63
C VAL A 19 0.91 15.57 -1.33
N LEU A 20 -0.21 15.86 -0.67
CA LEU A 20 -0.20 16.48 0.66
C LEU A 20 0.57 15.63 1.66
N GLY A 21 0.46 14.30 1.58
CA GLY A 21 1.23 13.38 2.40
C GLY A 21 2.74 13.45 2.14
N ILE A 22 3.16 13.54 0.87
CA ILE A 22 4.57 13.76 0.51
C ILE A 22 5.08 15.08 1.08
N LEU A 23 4.30 16.16 0.95
CA LEU A 23 4.65 17.46 1.50
C LEU A 23 4.72 17.44 3.03
N ALA A 24 3.80 16.75 3.70
CA ALA A 24 3.84 16.57 5.16
C ALA A 24 5.12 15.84 5.60
N GLY A 25 5.49 14.77 4.89
CA GLY A 25 6.75 14.06 5.15
C GLY A 25 7.99 14.92 4.91
N LEU A 26 7.99 15.76 3.85
CA LEU A 26 9.06 16.71 3.57
C LEU A 26 9.19 17.79 4.65
N VAL A 27 8.06 18.31 5.14
CA VAL A 27 8.02 19.25 6.26
C VAL A 27 8.58 18.60 7.53
N GLN A 28 8.21 17.34 7.81
CA GLN A 28 8.72 16.60 8.95
C GLN A 28 10.24 16.34 8.85
N LEU A 29 10.75 16.03 7.66
CA LEU A 29 12.18 15.91 7.39
C LEU A 29 12.95 17.21 7.58
N SER A 30 12.40 18.32 7.08
CA SER A 30 13.10 19.61 7.03
C SER A 30 13.02 20.36 8.35
N PHE A 31 11.88 20.25 9.04
CA PHE A 31 11.55 21.10 10.20
C PHE A 31 11.17 20.31 11.45
N GLY A 32 11.23 18.97 11.41
CA GLY A 32 10.76 18.07 12.47
C GLY A 32 11.18 18.41 13.90
N SER A 33 12.43 18.83 14.09
CA SER A 33 12.97 19.25 15.39
C SER A 33 12.41 20.59 15.89
N ARG A 34 11.76 21.38 15.03
CA ARG A 34 11.23 22.73 15.31
C ARG A 34 9.70 22.78 15.40
N ILE A 35 8.99 21.82 14.82
CA ILE A 35 7.50 21.79 14.78
C ILE A 35 6.85 21.26 16.06
N GLY A 36 7.63 20.83 17.06
CA GLY A 36 7.14 20.53 18.41
C GLY A 36 5.96 19.56 18.44
N THR A 37 4.84 19.98 19.01
CA THR A 37 3.62 19.17 19.15
C THR A 37 2.93 18.85 17.83
N TRP A 38 3.14 19.63 16.77
CA TRP A 38 2.51 19.38 15.47
C TRP A 38 3.02 18.09 14.80
N GLY A 39 4.30 17.78 14.98
CA GLY A 39 4.92 16.51 14.58
C GLY A 39 4.72 15.36 15.58
N GLY A 40 3.88 15.55 16.60
CA GLY A 40 3.58 14.54 17.61
C GLY A 40 4.71 14.26 18.63
N GLN A 41 5.64 15.22 18.82
CA GLN A 41 6.79 15.10 19.74
C GLN A 41 7.58 13.79 19.58
N LYS A 42 7.81 13.37 18.33
CA LYS A 42 8.48 12.10 18.04
C LYS A 42 10.00 12.24 18.10
N THR A 43 10.65 11.22 18.66
CA THR A 43 12.10 11.15 18.90
C THR A 43 12.93 11.05 17.62
N ASP A 44 12.36 10.56 16.51
CA ASP A 44 13.02 10.50 15.20
C ASP A 44 12.14 11.12 14.09
N PRO A 45 12.28 12.43 13.84
CA PRO A 45 11.53 13.10 12.78
C PRO A 45 11.97 12.71 11.36
N VAL A 46 13.22 12.25 11.18
CA VAL A 46 13.77 11.95 9.85
C VAL A 46 13.19 10.63 9.33
N GLY A 47 13.27 9.56 10.13
CA GLY A 47 12.73 8.25 9.75
C GLY A 47 11.23 8.32 9.46
N LEU A 48 10.47 9.02 10.31
CA LEU A 48 9.03 9.22 10.11
C LEU A 48 8.70 10.07 8.88
N GLY A 49 9.45 11.15 8.62
CA GLY A 49 9.21 11.97 7.44
C GLY A 49 9.45 11.21 6.14
N LEU A 50 10.51 10.38 6.07
CA LEU A 50 10.76 9.49 4.93
C LEU A 50 9.63 8.47 4.75
N LEU A 51 9.21 7.82 5.83
CA LEU A 51 8.08 6.88 5.77
C LEU A 51 6.83 7.56 5.22
N THR A 52 6.52 8.76 5.72
CA THR A 52 5.35 9.54 5.33
C THR A 52 5.40 9.91 3.85
N MET A 53 6.58 10.31 3.35
CA MET A 53 6.79 10.56 1.92
C MET A 53 6.56 9.30 1.08
N MET A 54 7.10 8.16 1.50
CA MET A 54 6.95 6.91 0.75
C MET A 54 5.49 6.42 0.74
N LEU A 55 4.79 6.49 1.88
CA LEU A 55 3.37 6.15 1.98
C LEU A 55 2.50 7.12 1.15
N GLY A 56 2.83 8.41 1.12
CA GLY A 56 2.22 9.39 0.21
C GLY A 56 2.44 9.04 -1.26
N ALA A 57 3.65 8.60 -1.64
CA ALA A 57 3.95 8.14 -2.99
C ALA A 57 3.17 6.88 -3.37
N VAL A 58 3.01 5.92 -2.45
CA VAL A 58 2.15 4.74 -2.66
C VAL A 58 0.70 5.15 -2.89
N ALA A 59 0.19 6.13 -2.14
CA ALA A 59 -1.15 6.67 -2.34
C ALA A 59 -1.31 7.34 -3.71
N VAL A 60 -0.35 8.16 -4.13
CA VAL A 60 -0.34 8.76 -5.49
C VAL A 60 -0.32 7.67 -6.57
N ALA A 61 0.59 6.70 -6.48
CA ALA A 61 0.68 5.60 -7.45
C ALA A 61 -0.64 4.82 -7.54
N SER A 62 -1.27 4.54 -6.39
CA SER A 62 -2.57 3.85 -6.31
C SER A 62 -3.68 4.67 -6.95
N ALA A 63 -3.72 5.98 -6.73
CA ALA A 63 -4.69 6.87 -7.36
C ALA A 63 -4.48 6.97 -8.89
N LEU A 64 -3.23 7.02 -9.35
CA LEU A 64 -2.88 7.05 -10.78
C LEU A 64 -3.30 5.76 -11.50
N VAL A 65 -3.34 4.63 -10.81
CA VAL A 65 -3.91 3.40 -11.36
C VAL A 65 -5.38 3.61 -11.77
N LEU A 66 -6.20 4.37 -11.03
CA LEU A 66 -7.57 4.68 -11.45
C LEU A 66 -7.60 5.59 -12.69
N VAL A 67 -6.67 6.55 -12.79
CA VAL A 67 -6.58 7.49 -13.92
C VAL A 67 -6.15 6.77 -15.20
N GLY A 68 -5.08 5.98 -15.13
CA GLY A 68 -4.49 5.29 -16.29
C GLY A 68 -5.36 4.14 -16.81
N GLY A 69 -6.15 3.50 -15.94
CA GLY A 69 -7.10 2.46 -16.33
C GLY A 69 -8.15 2.92 -17.33
N ARG A 70 -8.58 4.17 -17.19
CA ARG A 70 -9.63 4.76 -18.03
C ARG A 70 -9.18 4.99 -19.47
N ARG A 71 -7.89 5.26 -19.68
CA ARG A 71 -7.32 5.40 -21.03
C ARG A 71 -7.32 4.08 -21.81
N ARG A 72 -7.25 2.94 -21.11
CA ARG A 72 -7.22 1.60 -21.72
C ARG A 72 -8.60 0.95 -21.82
N SER A 73 -9.56 1.31 -20.97
CA SER A 73 -10.94 0.84 -21.08
C SER A 73 -11.92 1.81 -20.40
N PRO A 74 -13.03 2.21 -21.06
CA PRO A 74 -14.06 3.08 -20.48
C PRO A 74 -14.96 2.37 -19.45
N THR A 75 -14.74 1.07 -19.22
CA THR A 75 -15.51 0.26 -18.28
C THR A 75 -15.15 0.53 -16.82
N LEU A 76 -16.05 0.15 -15.90
CA LEU A 76 -15.84 0.30 -14.46
C LEU A 76 -14.60 -0.51 -14.00
N PRO A 77 -13.82 -0.01 -13.03
CA PRO A 77 -12.66 -0.74 -12.52
C PRO A 77 -13.09 -2.09 -11.92
N SER A 78 -12.32 -3.14 -12.21
CA SER A 78 -12.58 -4.48 -11.69
C SER A 78 -12.56 -4.51 -10.15
N PRO A 79 -13.30 -5.43 -9.50
CA PRO A 79 -13.33 -5.55 -8.04
C PRO A 79 -11.93 -5.70 -7.42
N GLU A 80 -11.04 -6.49 -8.02
CA GLU A 80 -9.66 -6.67 -7.58
C GLU A 80 -8.87 -5.34 -7.61
N ARG A 81 -9.01 -4.58 -8.70
CA ARG A 81 -8.35 -3.28 -8.83
C ARG A 81 -8.88 -2.29 -7.80
N ARG A 82 -10.19 -2.31 -7.55
CA ARG A 82 -10.81 -1.50 -6.50
C ARG A 82 -10.25 -1.87 -5.13
N ALA A 83 -10.12 -3.16 -4.81
CA ALA A 83 -9.53 -3.63 -3.56
C ALA A 83 -8.09 -3.14 -3.39
N GLY A 84 -7.25 -3.34 -4.41
CA GLY A 84 -5.85 -2.91 -4.39
C GLY A 84 -5.69 -1.39 -4.23
N VAL A 85 -6.48 -0.58 -4.96
CA VAL A 85 -6.44 0.89 -4.81
C VAL A 85 -6.96 1.31 -3.44
N SER A 86 -8.02 0.67 -2.94
CA SER A 86 -8.56 0.98 -1.60
C SER A 86 -7.53 0.68 -0.51
N ALA A 87 -6.79 -0.43 -0.62
CA ALA A 87 -5.69 -0.76 0.28
C ALA A 87 -4.54 0.24 0.16
N GLY A 88 -4.14 0.58 -1.06
CA GLY A 88 -3.05 1.52 -1.33
C GLY A 88 -3.36 2.99 -0.98
N LEU A 89 -4.61 3.33 -0.66
CA LEU A 89 -5.01 4.63 -0.12
C LEU A 89 -5.29 4.56 1.39
N GLY A 90 -6.08 3.56 1.80
CA GLY A 90 -6.56 3.42 3.18
C GLY A 90 -5.46 3.03 4.16
N ILE A 91 -4.55 2.13 3.78
CA ILE A 91 -3.46 1.69 4.67
C ILE A 91 -2.48 2.83 4.96
N PRO A 92 -1.96 3.56 3.95
CA PRO A 92 -1.19 4.79 4.20
C PRO A 92 -1.93 5.78 5.10
N ALA A 93 -3.22 6.00 4.85
CA ALA A 93 -4.01 6.93 5.63
C ALA A 93 -4.04 6.53 7.11
N LEU A 94 -4.38 5.27 7.41
CA LEU A 94 -4.48 4.75 8.77
C LEU A 94 -3.13 4.67 9.49
N LEU A 95 -2.08 4.20 8.82
CA LEU A 95 -0.74 4.12 9.40
C LEU A 95 -0.22 5.50 9.78
N CYS A 96 -0.34 6.48 8.88
CA CYS A 96 0.16 7.82 9.18
C CYS A 96 -0.68 8.57 10.23
N PHE A 97 -1.97 8.23 10.42
CA PHE A 97 -2.76 8.76 11.54
C PHE A 97 -2.18 8.35 12.90
N THR A 98 -1.64 7.14 13.02
CA THR A 98 -1.06 6.64 14.28
C THR A 98 0.41 7.01 14.45
N THR A 99 1.14 7.27 13.35
CA THR A 99 2.60 7.54 13.39
C THR A 99 2.97 9.01 13.31
N VAL A 100 2.35 9.81 12.44
CA VAL A 100 2.77 11.18 12.08
C VAL A 100 2.11 12.25 12.96
N GLY A 101 0.90 11.99 13.46
CA GLY A 101 0.15 12.95 14.27
C GLY A 101 -0.56 14.02 13.44
N SER A 102 -0.61 15.26 13.94
CA SER A 102 -1.54 16.30 13.44
C SER A 102 -1.27 16.77 12.01
N LEU A 103 -0.01 16.72 11.55
CA LEU A 103 0.36 17.00 10.16
C LEU A 103 -0.38 16.10 9.16
N TRP A 104 -0.82 14.92 9.60
CA TRP A 104 -1.51 13.97 8.76
C TRP A 104 -3.03 14.13 8.75
N TYR A 105 -3.62 15.01 9.56
CA TYR A 105 -5.09 15.13 9.61
C TYR A 105 -5.70 15.46 8.25
N LEU A 106 -5.16 16.46 7.55
CA LEU A 106 -5.65 16.83 6.23
C LEU A 106 -5.41 15.73 5.17
N PRO A 107 -4.16 15.27 4.89
CA PRO A 107 -3.95 14.22 3.90
C PRO A 107 -4.66 12.91 4.25
N GLY A 108 -4.68 12.53 5.52
CA GLY A 108 -5.35 11.33 6.02
C GLY A 108 -6.86 11.35 5.79
N ILE A 109 -7.56 12.43 6.15
CA ILE A 109 -9.01 12.57 5.89
C ILE A 109 -9.30 12.50 4.39
N VAL A 110 -8.49 13.17 3.56
CA VAL A 110 -8.66 13.18 2.11
C VAL A 110 -8.49 11.76 1.53
N LEU A 111 -7.47 11.01 1.96
CA LEU A 111 -7.21 9.64 1.52
C LEU A 111 -8.28 8.64 2.01
N LEU A 112 -8.76 8.78 3.25
CA LEU A 112 -9.87 7.97 3.77
C LEU A 112 -11.15 8.26 2.99
N THR A 113 -11.42 9.52 2.68
CA THR A 113 -12.58 9.91 1.87
C THR A 113 -12.49 9.30 0.48
N ALA A 114 -11.32 9.34 -0.17
CA ALA A 114 -11.10 8.68 -1.46
C ALA A 114 -11.35 7.17 -1.38
N THR A 115 -10.85 6.51 -0.33
CA THR A 115 -11.08 5.08 -0.06
C THR A 115 -12.57 4.76 0.08
N VAL A 116 -13.28 5.52 0.91
CA VAL A 116 -14.73 5.35 1.13
C VAL A 116 -15.50 5.54 -0.18
N LEU A 117 -15.17 6.55 -0.99
CA LEU A 117 -15.81 6.75 -2.28
C LEU A 117 -15.60 5.57 -3.24
N ILE A 118 -14.43 4.94 -3.27
CA ILE A 118 -14.16 3.74 -4.09
C ILE A 118 -15.01 2.55 -3.63
N VAL A 119 -15.14 2.37 -2.33
CA VAL A 119 -15.95 1.29 -1.73
C VAL A 119 -17.43 1.52 -2.03
N LEU A 120 -17.93 2.75 -1.89
CA LEU A 120 -19.33 3.11 -2.11
C LEU A 120 -19.74 3.14 -3.59
N ALA A 121 -18.81 3.44 -4.51
CA ALA A 121 -19.09 3.62 -5.94
C ALA A 121 -19.36 2.32 -6.73
N GLY A 122 -19.20 1.14 -6.13
CA GLY A 122 -19.45 -0.12 -6.83
C GLY A 122 -19.94 -1.20 -5.89
N ASP A 123 -20.24 -2.37 -6.44
CA ASP A 123 -20.81 -3.46 -5.66
C ASP A 123 -19.86 -3.90 -4.52
N ARG A 124 -20.38 -3.85 -3.29
CA ARG A 124 -19.69 -4.24 -2.06
C ARG A 124 -19.58 -5.75 -1.93
N HIS A 125 -20.55 -6.50 -2.47
CA HIS A 125 -20.51 -7.97 -2.46
C HIS A 125 -19.39 -8.45 -3.38
N ALA A 126 -19.31 -7.92 -4.60
CA ALA A 126 -18.18 -8.20 -5.49
C ALA A 126 -16.82 -7.79 -4.90
N LEU A 127 -16.75 -6.66 -4.18
CA LEU A 127 -15.51 -6.25 -3.50
C LEU A 127 -15.13 -7.20 -2.35
N ARG A 128 -16.10 -7.57 -1.50
CA ARG A 128 -15.89 -8.56 -0.42
C ARG A 128 -15.50 -9.92 -0.98
N ALA A 129 -16.15 -10.36 -2.06
CA ALA A 129 -15.82 -11.59 -2.75
C ALA A 129 -14.40 -11.55 -3.30
N ALA A 130 -13.97 -10.43 -3.90
CA ALA A 130 -12.60 -10.26 -4.38
C ALA A 130 -11.56 -10.29 -3.24
N ILE A 131 -11.87 -9.64 -2.10
CA ILE A 131 -11.00 -9.69 -0.92
C ILE A 131 -10.97 -11.11 -0.34
N ALA A 132 -12.10 -11.81 -0.29
CA ALA A 132 -12.19 -13.17 0.23
C ALA A 132 -11.48 -14.17 -0.69
N SER A 133 -11.61 -14.02 -2.02
CA SER A 133 -10.90 -14.86 -2.99
C SER A 133 -9.40 -14.64 -2.96
N ASP A 134 -8.95 -13.43 -2.60
CA ASP A 134 -7.54 -13.05 -2.53
C ASP A 134 -7.08 -12.74 -1.09
N TRP A 135 -7.61 -13.46 -0.10
CA TRP A 135 -7.30 -13.22 1.32
C TRP A 135 -5.79 -13.29 1.62
N LEU A 136 -5.05 -14.11 0.87
CA LEU A 136 -3.58 -14.21 0.98
C LEU A 136 -2.87 -12.92 0.54
N SER A 137 -3.41 -12.21 -0.46
CA SER A 137 -2.87 -10.91 -0.88
C SER A 137 -3.14 -9.87 0.21
N ALA A 138 -4.31 -9.91 0.85
CA ALA A 138 -4.59 -9.07 2.02
C ALA A 138 -3.65 -9.39 3.19
N LEU A 139 -3.38 -10.68 3.45
CA LEU A 139 -2.42 -11.10 4.48
C LEU A 139 -1.00 -10.63 4.16
N LEU A 140 -0.53 -10.73 2.92
CA LEU A 140 0.77 -10.17 2.49
C LEU A 140 0.83 -8.66 2.70
N THR A 141 -0.27 -7.96 2.41
CA THR A 141 -0.37 -6.52 2.62
C THR A 141 -0.20 -6.17 4.10
N LEU A 142 -0.89 -6.90 4.97
CA LEU A 142 -0.78 -6.75 6.42
C LEU A 142 0.64 -7.08 6.91
N LEU A 143 1.26 -8.11 6.36
CA LEU A 143 2.60 -8.52 6.72
C LEU A 143 3.64 -7.47 6.31
N GLY A 144 3.50 -6.88 5.12
CA GLY A 144 4.31 -5.73 4.68
C GLY A 144 4.14 -4.52 5.61
N ALA A 145 2.91 -4.24 6.06
CA ALA A 145 2.65 -3.20 7.05
C ALA A 145 3.29 -3.50 8.41
N PHE A 146 3.35 -4.76 8.83
CA PHE A 146 4.01 -5.16 10.07
C PHE A 146 5.54 -4.98 9.97
N VAL A 147 6.14 -5.35 8.83
CA VAL A 147 7.57 -5.09 8.55
C VAL A 147 7.87 -3.59 8.61
N LEU A 148 7.00 -2.75 8.02
CA LEU A 148 7.08 -1.29 8.11
C LEU A 148 7.08 -0.80 9.56
N MET A 149 6.15 -1.29 10.39
CA MET A 149 6.04 -0.88 11.79
C MET A 149 7.27 -1.31 12.62
N MET A 150 7.80 -2.51 12.38
CA MET A 150 9.03 -2.99 13.03
C MET A 150 10.26 -2.16 12.61
N ALA A 151 10.32 -1.74 11.35
CA ALA A 151 11.43 -0.96 10.82
C ALA A 151 11.52 0.44 11.46
N LEU A 152 10.38 1.01 11.87
CA LEU A 152 10.34 2.34 12.49
C LEU A 152 11.06 2.45 13.84
N THR A 153 11.26 1.33 14.53
CA THR A 153 11.95 1.30 15.83
C THR A 153 13.39 0.80 15.72
N ALA A 154 13.88 0.58 14.50
CA ALA A 154 15.20 0.02 14.25
C ALA A 154 16.27 1.12 14.08
N ALA A 155 17.53 0.72 13.89
CA ALA A 155 18.61 1.64 13.56
C ALA A 155 18.41 2.30 12.17
N PRO A 156 19.00 3.46 11.86
CA PRO A 156 18.65 4.24 10.67
C PRO A 156 18.74 3.47 9.34
N VAL A 157 19.81 2.70 9.14
CA VAL A 157 19.99 1.89 7.92
C VAL A 157 18.94 0.77 7.85
N THR A 158 18.65 0.12 8.97
CA THR A 158 17.67 -0.96 9.02
C THR A 158 16.24 -0.45 8.87
N THR A 159 15.94 0.76 9.33
CA THR A 159 14.70 1.47 9.06
C THR A 159 14.49 1.69 7.57
N ILE A 160 15.48 2.23 6.84
CA ILE A 160 15.36 2.47 5.39
C ILE A 160 15.09 1.15 4.66
N VAL A 161 15.86 0.11 4.95
CA VAL A 161 15.73 -1.20 4.31
C VAL A 161 14.36 -1.83 4.63
N GLY A 162 13.92 -1.78 5.88
CA GLY A 162 12.64 -2.35 6.31
C GLY A 162 11.44 -1.58 5.77
N VAL A 163 11.52 -0.26 5.67
CA VAL A 163 10.45 0.58 5.09
C VAL A 163 10.30 0.28 3.60
N ILE A 164 11.39 0.32 2.83
CA ILE A 164 11.35 -0.01 1.40
C ILE A 164 10.84 -1.44 1.21
N GLY A 165 11.37 -2.37 2.00
CA GLY A 165 11.00 -3.77 1.93
C GLY A 165 9.52 -4.05 2.22
N GLY A 166 9.00 -3.49 3.31
CA GLY A 166 7.58 -3.60 3.67
C GLY A 166 6.66 -2.97 2.61
N LEU A 167 7.04 -1.85 2.01
CA LEU A 167 6.29 -1.23 0.90
C LEU A 167 6.29 -2.11 -0.36
N VAL A 168 7.43 -2.72 -0.70
CA VAL A 168 7.54 -3.66 -1.83
C VAL A 168 6.63 -4.87 -1.61
N VAL A 169 6.60 -5.44 -0.41
CA VAL A 169 5.69 -6.56 -0.08
C VAL A 169 4.23 -6.11 -0.16
N MET A 170 3.91 -4.96 0.44
CA MET A 170 2.55 -4.43 0.53
C MET A 170 1.96 -4.14 -0.85
N THR A 171 2.73 -3.49 -1.72
CA THR A 171 2.31 -3.17 -3.09
C THR A 171 2.42 -4.37 -4.04
N GLY A 172 3.45 -5.20 -3.87
CA GLY A 172 3.72 -6.43 -4.61
C GLY A 172 2.59 -7.45 -4.53
N ALA A 173 1.87 -7.49 -3.41
CA ALA A 173 0.73 -8.39 -3.19
C ALA A 173 -0.37 -8.25 -4.27
N TRP A 174 -0.55 -7.04 -4.80
CA TRP A 174 -1.65 -6.71 -5.74
C TRP A 174 -1.20 -6.59 -7.19
N LEU A 175 0.12 -6.70 -7.46
CA LEU A 175 0.66 -6.61 -8.81
C LEU A 175 0.33 -7.88 -9.63
N PRO A 176 -0.19 -7.74 -10.88
CA PRO A 176 -0.48 -8.86 -11.77
C PRO A 176 0.82 -9.39 -12.41
N VAL A 177 1.74 -9.87 -11.59
CA VAL A 177 3.05 -10.40 -12.00
C VAL A 177 3.09 -11.93 -11.91
N ARG A 178 3.98 -12.55 -12.71
CA ARG A 178 4.20 -14.00 -12.70
C ARG A 178 4.72 -14.47 -11.33
N ARG A 179 4.42 -15.72 -10.95
CA ARG A 179 4.87 -16.36 -9.70
C ARG A 179 6.34 -16.09 -9.32
N PRO A 180 7.34 -16.32 -10.21
CA PRO A 180 8.74 -16.09 -9.83
C PRO A 180 9.03 -14.62 -9.52
N VAL A 181 8.40 -13.69 -10.25
CA VAL A 181 8.57 -12.25 -10.01
C VAL A 181 7.95 -11.84 -8.67
N ARG A 182 6.77 -12.38 -8.33
CA ARG A 182 6.16 -12.12 -7.01
C ARG A 182 7.01 -12.65 -5.87
N MET A 183 7.51 -13.88 -5.99
CA MET A 183 8.42 -14.49 -5.01
C MET A 183 9.68 -13.65 -4.86
N LEU A 184 10.26 -13.18 -5.97
CA LEU A 184 11.43 -12.30 -5.96
C LEU A 184 11.15 -10.97 -5.26
N LEU A 185 10.02 -10.33 -5.54
CA LEU A 185 9.61 -9.09 -4.89
C LEU A 185 9.45 -9.27 -3.37
N VAL A 186 8.78 -10.34 -2.94
CA VAL A 186 8.60 -10.63 -1.52
C VAL A 186 9.93 -10.96 -0.85
N ALA A 187 10.78 -11.78 -1.47
CA ALA A 187 12.11 -12.11 -0.96
C ALA A 187 13.01 -10.87 -0.85
N ALA A 188 13.06 -10.05 -1.90
CA ALA A 188 13.80 -8.80 -1.89
C ALA A 188 13.25 -7.80 -0.86
N GLY A 189 11.94 -7.86 -0.59
CA GLY A 189 11.30 -7.01 0.40
C GLY A 189 11.50 -7.45 1.85
N THR A 190 11.65 -8.75 2.14
CA THR A 190 11.73 -9.23 3.54
C THR A 190 13.11 -9.71 3.97
N LEU A 191 13.88 -10.36 3.09
CA LEU A 191 15.15 -10.98 3.48
C LEU A 191 16.22 -9.97 3.91
N PRO A 192 16.44 -8.82 3.21
CA PRO A 192 17.45 -7.87 3.64
C PRO A 192 17.19 -7.34 5.05
N PHE A 193 15.92 -7.04 5.37
CA PHE A 193 15.53 -6.60 6.70
C PHE A 193 15.74 -7.71 7.76
N ALA A 194 15.36 -8.95 7.45
CA ALA A 194 15.56 -10.09 8.33
C ALA A 194 17.05 -10.37 8.62
N VAL A 195 17.91 -10.29 7.61
CA VAL A 195 19.37 -10.43 7.77
C VAL A 195 19.91 -9.31 8.64
N LEU A 196 19.48 -8.07 8.43
CA LEU A 196 19.92 -6.93 9.24
C LEU A 196 19.38 -6.93 10.67
N THR A 197 18.41 -7.78 11.00
CA THR A 197 17.78 -7.88 12.32
C THR A 197 17.81 -9.32 12.86
N TRP A 198 18.81 -10.08 12.41
CA TRP A 198 18.96 -11.52 12.65
C TRP A 198 19.06 -11.90 14.15
N TRP A 199 19.43 -10.94 14.99
CA TRP A 199 19.43 -11.12 16.45
C TRP A 199 18.02 -11.26 17.05
N THR A 200 16.96 -10.99 16.28
CA THR A 200 15.57 -11.27 16.66
C THR A 200 15.06 -12.48 15.89
N LEU A 201 14.38 -13.41 16.56
CA LEU A 201 13.70 -14.53 15.90
C LEU A 201 12.47 -14.10 15.10
N LEU A 202 11.88 -12.96 15.45
CA LEU A 202 10.63 -12.48 14.87
C LEU A 202 10.79 -12.08 13.39
N THR A 203 11.86 -11.38 13.02
CA THR A 203 12.05 -10.90 11.65
C THR A 203 12.34 -11.99 10.62
N PRO A 204 13.19 -13.02 10.86
CA PRO A 204 13.31 -14.14 9.95
C PRO A 204 12.02 -14.96 9.89
N ALA A 205 11.29 -15.14 11.01
CA ALA A 205 10.00 -15.82 11.02
C ALA A 205 8.97 -15.09 10.14
N LEU A 206 8.87 -13.77 10.22
CA LEU A 206 8.01 -12.95 9.35
C LEU A 206 8.41 -13.05 7.87
N ALA A 207 9.72 -13.07 7.57
CA ALA A 207 10.20 -13.22 6.20
C ALA A 207 9.84 -14.58 5.61
N VAL A 208 10.01 -15.66 6.37
CA VAL A 208 9.59 -17.02 5.97
C VAL A 208 8.08 -17.06 5.78
N LEU A 209 7.31 -16.52 6.73
CA LEU A 209 5.86 -16.46 6.62
C LEU A 209 5.42 -15.70 5.36
N ALA A 210 6.07 -14.58 5.02
CA ALA A 210 5.79 -13.81 3.81
C ALA A 210 5.99 -14.65 2.54
N LEU A 211 7.10 -15.39 2.48
CA LEU A 211 7.42 -16.25 1.35
C LEU A 211 6.43 -17.41 1.22
N VAL A 212 6.03 -18.03 2.33
CA VAL A 212 5.01 -19.10 2.35
C VAL A 212 3.67 -18.56 1.86
N VAL A 213 3.21 -17.42 2.38
CA VAL A 213 1.95 -16.80 1.97
C VAL A 213 2.02 -16.38 0.49
N ALA A 214 3.16 -15.88 0.01
CA ALA A 214 3.35 -15.53 -1.41
C ALA A 214 3.32 -16.76 -2.33
N ALA A 215 3.90 -17.87 -1.91
CA ALA A 215 3.85 -19.14 -2.62
C ALA A 215 2.40 -19.65 -2.71
N ALA A 216 1.66 -19.64 -1.59
CA ALA A 216 0.26 -20.06 -1.53
C ALA A 216 -0.67 -19.13 -2.34
N ALA A 217 -0.40 -17.82 -2.33
CA ALA A 217 -1.16 -16.85 -3.11
C ALA A 217 -1.00 -17.12 -4.62
N SER A 218 0.17 -17.62 -5.02
CA SER A 218 0.50 -17.90 -6.41
C SER A 218 -0.10 -19.21 -6.94
N THR A 219 -0.53 -20.12 -6.06
CA THR A 219 -1.18 -21.39 -6.43
C THR A 219 -2.71 -21.31 -6.35
N SER A 220 -3.26 -20.22 -5.83
CA SER A 220 -4.70 -20.05 -5.66
C SER A 220 -5.44 -19.94 -7.01
N PRO A 221 -6.67 -20.48 -7.14
CA PRO A 221 -7.45 -20.44 -8.39
C PRO A 221 -7.64 -19.03 -8.98
N ALA A 222 -7.73 -18.02 -8.11
CA ALA A 222 -7.81 -16.61 -8.47
C ALA A 222 -6.55 -16.11 -9.22
N ALA A 223 -5.36 -16.63 -8.88
CA ALA A 223 -4.13 -16.30 -9.58
C ALA A 223 -4.08 -16.88 -11.00
N LEU A 224 -4.62 -18.08 -11.20
CA LEU A 224 -4.73 -18.72 -12.51
C LEU A 224 -5.67 -17.95 -13.45
N THR A 225 -6.71 -17.34 -12.90
CA THR A 225 -7.65 -16.51 -13.67
C THR A 225 -7.01 -15.21 -14.15
N ARG A 226 -6.13 -14.59 -13.34
CA ARG A 226 -5.38 -13.36 -13.70
C ARG A 226 -4.28 -13.59 -14.74
N SER A 227 -3.70 -14.78 -14.81
CA SER A 227 -2.64 -15.11 -15.78
C SER A 227 -3.15 -15.47 -17.18
N ARG A 228 -4.45 -15.71 -17.36
CA ARG A 228 -5.00 -16.06 -18.67
C ARG A 228 -5.12 -14.79 -19.52
N PRO A 229 -4.39 -14.67 -20.66
CA PRO A 229 -4.67 -13.60 -21.60
C PRO A 229 -6.13 -13.75 -22.04
N ARG A 230 -6.92 -12.67 -21.92
CA ARG A 230 -8.27 -12.63 -22.51
C ARG A 230 -8.08 -12.92 -23.98
N ALA A 231 -8.59 -14.06 -24.44
CA ALA A 231 -8.67 -14.34 -25.86
C ALA A 231 -9.40 -13.14 -26.52
N PRO A 232 -8.91 -12.62 -27.65
CA PRO A 232 -9.68 -11.65 -28.40
C PRO A 232 -11.03 -12.27 -28.69
N ALA A 233 -12.10 -11.54 -28.36
CA ALA A 233 -13.44 -11.95 -28.78
C ALA A 233 -13.39 -12.08 -30.29
N ALA A 234 -13.56 -13.31 -30.79
CA ALA A 234 -13.76 -13.54 -32.20
C ALA A 234 -14.99 -12.73 -32.61
N VAL A 235 -14.76 -11.74 -33.48
CA VAL A 235 -15.80 -10.99 -34.19
C VAL A 235 -16.31 -11.86 -35.32
#